data_AF-A0A349UKS1-F1
#
_entry.id   AF-A0A349UKS1-F1
#
_cell.length_a   1.000
_cell.length_b   1.000
_cell.length_c   1.000
_cell.angle_alpha   90.00
_cell.angle_beta   90.00
_cell.angle_gamma   90.00
#
_symmetry.space_group_name_H-M   'P 1'
#
loop_
_entity.id
_entity.type
_entity.pdbx_description
1 polymer ?
#
loop_
_entity_poly.entity_id
_entity_poly.type
_entity_poly.pdbx_seq_one_letter_code
_entity_poly.pdbx_strand_id
1 'polypeptide(L)' 'MFTGIVRHVGKVLSAAASPAGRRLRIDLGPLAGGLALGDSVAVNGACLT' A
#
# COMPACT_ATOMS: atom_id res chain seq x y z
N MET A 1 3.45 -12.03 -7.03
CA MET A 1 4.83 -12.24 -6.53
C MET A 1 5.62 -10.96 -6.81
N PHE A 2 6.40 -10.48 -5.85
CA PHE A 2 7.09 -9.18 -5.94
C PHE A 2 8.58 -9.37 -6.22
N THR A 3 9.18 -8.47 -7.01
CA THR A 3 10.60 -8.55 -7.40
C THR A 3 11.57 -8.01 -6.34
N GLY A 4 11.06 -7.36 -5.29
CA GLY A 4 11.87 -6.63 -4.31
C GLY A 4 12.33 -5.24 -4.76
N ILE A 5 12.01 -4.82 -6.00
CA ILE A 5 12.31 -3.48 -6.50
C ILE A 5 11.15 -2.53 -6.18
N VAL A 6 11.42 -1.48 -5.42
CA VAL A 6 10.43 -0.44 -5.11
C VAL A 6 10.17 0.42 -6.34
N ARG A 7 8.91 0.45 -6.82
CA ARG A 7 8.53 1.21 -8.02
C ARG A 7 8.18 2.68 -7.73
N HIS A 8 7.77 2.99 -6.51
CA HIS A 8 7.38 4.34 -6.08
C HIS A 8 7.47 4.48 -4.56
N VAL A 9 7.76 5.70 -4.08
CA VAL A 9 7.68 6.07 -2.67
C VAL A 9 6.46 6.96 -2.49
N GLY A 10 5.45 6.45 -1.80
CA GLY A 10 4.20 7.16 -1.50
C GLY A 10 4.22 7.86 -0.14
N LYS A 11 3.16 8.61 0.17
CA LYS A 11 2.97 9.29 1.46
C LYS A 11 1.89 8.60 2.28
N VAL A 12 2.17 8.32 3.55
CA VAL A 12 1.12 7.91 4.50
C VAL A 12 0.30 9.14 4.86
N LEU A 13 -0.98 9.12 4.49
CA LEU A 13 -1.92 10.21 4.76
C LEU A 13 -2.56 10.09 6.14
N SER A 14 -2.81 8.86 6.61
CA SER A 14 -3.37 8.60 7.93
C SER A 14 -3.10 7.18 8.40
N ALA A 15 -3.02 6.97 9.72
CA ALA A 15 -2.93 5.66 10.35
C ALA A 15 -3.93 5.55 11.50
N ALA A 16 -5.07 4.91 11.26
CA ALA A 16 -6.12 4.70 12.26
C ALA A 16 -5.89 3.40 13.02
N ALA A 17 -6.07 3.40 14.34
CA ALA A 17 -6.07 2.18 15.13
C ALA A 17 -7.32 1.33 14.83
N SER A 18 -7.17 0.01 14.92
CA SER A 18 -8.26 -0.96 14.82
C SER A 18 -7.96 -2.14 15.76
N PRO A 19 -8.95 -2.93 16.17
CA PRO A 19 -8.70 -4.12 16.99
C PRO A 19 -7.70 -5.10 16.36
N ALA A 20 -7.60 -5.14 15.03
CA ALA A 20 -6.70 -6.01 14.28
C ALA A 20 -5.34 -5.38 13.96
N GLY A 21 -5.04 -4.17 14.45
CA GLY A 21 -3.81 -3.44 14.15
C GLY A 21 -4.08 -2.00 13.69
N ARG A 22 -3.62 -1.61 12.50
CA ARG A 22 -3.88 -0.26 11.94
C ARG A 22 -4.38 -0.30 10.51
N ARG A 23 -5.28 0.63 10.18
CA ARG A 23 -5.70 0.92 8.81
C ARG A 23 -4.90 2.12 8.29
N LEU A 24 -4.14 1.90 7.23
CA LEU A 24 -3.35 2.95 6.58
C LEU A 24 -4.12 3.52 5.37
N ARG A 25 -4.04 4.83 5.17
CA ARG A 25 -4.32 5.46 3.87
C ARG A 25 -2.99 5.96 3.31
N ILE A 26 -2.65 5.49 2.13
CA ILE A 26 -1.38 5.79 1.47
C ILE A 26 -1.71 6.41 0.11
N ASP A 27 -1.10 7.55 -0.18
CA ASP A 27 -1.10 8.11 -1.53
C ASP A 27 -0.11 7.32 -2.40
N LEU A 28 -0.65 6.60 -3.39
CA LEU A 28 0.13 5.77 -4.31
C LEU A 28 0.62 6.54 -5.54
N GLY A 29 0.22 7.81 -5.68
CA GLY A 29 0.58 8.67 -6.81
C GLY A 29 0.33 7.97 -8.15
N PRO A 30 1.34 7.89 -9.03
CA PRO A 30 1.17 7.35 -10.39
C PRO A 30 0.82 5.84 -10.41
N LEU A 31 1.07 5.09 -9.34
CA LEU A 31 0.72 3.66 -9.30
C LEU A 31 -0.79 3.42 -9.15
N ALA A 32 -1.56 4.42 -8.70
CA ALA A 32 -2.99 4.28 -8.47
C ALA A 32 -3.78 3.94 -9.75
N GLY A 33 -3.34 4.41 -10.91
CA GLY A 33 -4.07 4.26 -12.17
C GLY A 33 -4.16 2.83 -12.71
N GLY A 34 -3.32 1.91 -12.21
CA GLY A 34 -3.29 0.51 -12.63
C GLY A 34 -3.82 -0.47 -11.59
N LEU A 35 -4.45 0.02 -10.52
CA LEU A 35 -4.88 -0.81 -9.39
C LEU A 35 -6.40 -0.87 -9.29
N ALA A 36 -6.91 -2.06 -9.01
CA ALA A 36 -8.29 -2.34 -8.67
C ALA A 36 -8.42 -2.77 -7.20
N LEU A 37 -9.64 -2.73 -6.66
CA LEU A 37 -9.92 -3.28 -5.34
C LEU A 37 -9.65 -4.79 -5.33
N GLY A 38 -8.93 -5.25 -4.31
CA GLY A 38 -8.51 -6.65 -4.20
C GLY A 38 -7.10 -6.93 -4.75
N ASP A 39 -6.50 -5.97 -5.45
CA ASP A 39 -5.11 -6.11 -5.89
C ASP A 39 -4.15 -6.07 -4.70
N SER A 40 -3.03 -6.78 -4.85
CA SER A 40 -1.99 -6.80 -3.82
C SER A 40 -0.93 -5.73 -4.07
N VAL A 41 -0.59 -4.98 -3.03
CA VAL A 41 0.48 -3.97 -3.04
C VAL A 41 1.47 -4.30 -1.94
N ALA A 42 2.77 -4.37 -2.28
CA ALA A 42 3.82 -4.51 -1.30
C ALA A 42 4.18 -3.14 -0.69
N VAL A 43 3.95 -2.96 0.61
CA VAL A 43 4.31 -1.75 1.36
C VAL A 43 5.45 -2.08 2.31
N ASN A 44 6.65 -1.53 2.07
CA ASN A 44 7.87 -1.85 2.81
C ASN A 44 8.11 -3.37 2.96
N GLY A 45 7.82 -4.13 1.90
CA GLY A 45 8.00 -5.59 1.87
C GLY A 45 6.80 -6.41 2.40
N ALA A 46 5.81 -5.79 3.04
CA ALA A 46 4.59 -6.47 3.45
C ALA A 46 3.57 -6.51 2.31
N CYS A 47 3.10 -7.71 1.94
CA CYS A 47 2.01 -7.88 0.99
C CYS A 47 0.68 -7.49 1.64
N LEU A 48 -0.01 -6.49 1.11
CA LEU A 48 -1.29 -6.00 1.60
C LEU A 48 -2.32 -5.93 0.47
N THR A 49 -3.59 -5.90 0.83
CA THR A 49 -4.75 -5.76 -0.07
C THR A 49 -5.57 -4.54 0.32
#